data_AF-Q2RLI9-F1
#
_entry.id   AF-Q2RLI9-F1
#
_cell.length_a   1.000
_cell.length_b   1.000
_cell.length_c   1.000
_cell.angle_alpha   90.00
_cell.angle_beta   90.00
_cell.angle_gamma   90.00
#
_symmetry.space_group_name_H-M   'P 1'
#
loop_
_entity.id
_entity.type
_entity.pdbx_description
1 polymer ?
#
loop_
_entity_poly.entity_id
_entity_poly.type
_entity_poly.pdbx_seq_one_letter_code
_entity_poly.pdbx_strand_id
1 'polypeptide(L)'
;MIVDLKDVLAMEVPKAALKYIAQTNELKPGGTSIEHYADVLVHSPKTIDIAKVLARQYRYAGRTAVNLFIPTSGISRDWNNPKYFKAEMEKKYGPDIFTDGVKPQLTEEPKLIRIHEDGSRYILTFSYLGKPRRVLDNYEIVKRRPQLIDFVLIHFEPFMIEIRTPMQDTKKFKSAVLKAMGITKSTFEEEVTWEQITKLTDKEALELAIILRAKLRNAKHQMLEGIYATKEVTASPTVKDLSKEEEYLKEFKDIPCKKRVFNFLFEHSYGLKEDISYQITDQGLNFITPVSEEVISFVLDKIIQIRKKAWGSGSENFPKTGT
;
A
#
# COMPACT_ATOMS: atom_id res chain seq x y z
N MET A 1 5.36 -20.98 5.15
CA MET A 1 6.25 -20.31 6.15
C MET A 1 5.38 -19.81 7.29
N ILE A 2 5.38 -20.51 8.43
CA ILE A 2 4.75 -20.01 9.65
C ILE A 2 5.77 -19.05 10.25
N VAL A 3 5.57 -17.76 10.05
CA VAL A 3 6.40 -16.73 10.71
C VAL A 3 5.89 -16.63 12.15
N ASP A 4 6.81 -16.64 13.12
CA ASP A 4 6.46 -16.45 14.53
C ASP A 4 5.76 -15.09 14.69
N LEU A 5 4.69 -15.04 15.48
CA LEU A 5 3.97 -13.80 15.74
C LEU A 5 4.91 -12.71 16.29
N LYS A 6 5.85 -13.08 17.16
CA LYS A 6 6.85 -12.17 17.71
C LYS A 6 7.70 -11.53 16.62
N ASP A 7 8.13 -12.32 15.63
CA ASP A 7 8.94 -11.82 14.52
C ASP A 7 8.15 -10.86 13.65
N VAL A 8 6.89 -11.18 13.33
CA VAL A 8 6.01 -10.26 12.58
C VAL A 8 5.84 -8.93 13.31
N LEU A 9 5.61 -8.97 14.64
CA LEU A 9 5.49 -7.75 15.43
C LEU A 9 6.79 -6.94 15.43
N ALA A 10 7.93 -7.59 15.62
CA ALA A 10 9.22 -6.91 15.70
C ALA A 10 9.68 -6.34 14.35
N MET A 11 9.31 -6.97 13.24
CA MET A 11 9.74 -6.56 11.89
C MET A 11 8.78 -5.55 11.25
N GLU A 12 7.47 -5.72 11.41
CA GLU A 12 6.47 -5.00 10.62
C GLU A 12 5.74 -3.90 11.42
N VAL A 13 5.56 -4.07 12.73
CA VAL A 13 4.77 -3.13 13.54
C VAL A 13 5.65 -2.00 14.09
N PRO A 14 5.27 -0.72 13.94
CA PRO A 14 6.00 0.39 14.53
C PRO A 14 6.15 0.24 16.04
N LYS A 15 7.36 0.50 16.55
CA LYS A 15 7.67 0.48 17.99
C LYS A 15 6.68 1.31 18.83
N ALA A 16 6.21 2.44 18.30
CA ALA A 16 5.25 3.30 18.98
C ALA A 16 3.93 2.57 19.29
N ALA A 17 3.40 1.79 18.34
CA ALA A 17 2.20 1.00 18.54
C ALA A 17 2.39 -0.10 19.58
N LEU A 18 3.49 -0.87 19.49
CA LEU A 18 3.78 -1.93 20.46
C LEU A 18 3.96 -1.36 21.87
N LYS A 19 4.70 -0.25 21.99
CA LYS A 19 4.90 0.46 23.26
C LYS A 19 3.59 0.96 23.84
N TYR A 20 2.73 1.55 23.02
CA TYR A 20 1.42 2.06 23.46
C TYR A 20 0.57 0.93 24.06
N ILE A 21 0.43 -0.20 23.35
CA ILE A 21 -0.34 -1.34 23.88
C ILE A 21 0.27 -1.89 25.17
N ALA A 22 1.60 -2.03 25.25
CA ALA A 22 2.25 -2.50 26.45
C ALA A 22 2.01 -1.57 27.65
N GLN A 23 2.06 -0.25 27.44
CA GLN A 23 1.82 0.75 28.48
C GLN A 23 0.37 0.77 28.94
N THR A 24 -0.59 0.79 28.01
CA THR A 24 -2.03 0.80 28.31
C THR A 24 -2.47 -0.48 29.05
N ASN A 25 -1.74 -1.59 28.90
CA ASN A 25 -2.00 -2.85 29.59
C ASN A 25 -1.05 -3.10 30.78
N GLU A 26 -0.30 -2.09 31.22
CA GLU A 26 0.62 -2.15 32.37
C GLU A 26 1.65 -3.29 32.30
N LEU A 27 2.07 -3.66 31.09
CA LEU A 27 3.08 -4.69 30.87
C LEU A 27 4.48 -4.12 31.15
N LYS A 28 5.38 -4.98 31.64
CA LYS A 28 6.78 -4.66 31.90
C LYS A 28 7.68 -5.38 30.90
N PRO A 29 8.06 -4.74 29.78
CA PRO A 29 9.01 -5.32 28.85
C PRO A 29 10.39 -5.47 29.51
N GLY A 30 11.17 -6.47 29.10
CA GLY A 30 12.54 -6.69 29.59
C GLY A 30 13.55 -5.60 29.19
N GLY A 31 13.15 -4.66 28.32
CA GLY A 31 13.99 -3.59 27.83
C GLY A 31 13.23 -2.59 26.96
N THR A 32 13.94 -1.67 26.31
CA THR A 32 13.32 -0.63 25.47
C THR A 32 13.40 -0.92 23.97
N SER A 33 13.92 -2.08 23.56
CA SER A 33 13.98 -2.47 22.15
C SER A 33 12.63 -2.96 21.62
N ILE A 34 12.46 -2.97 20.30
CA ILE A 34 11.20 -3.40 19.67
C ILE A 34 10.89 -4.87 19.96
N GLU A 35 11.91 -5.71 20.03
CA GLU A 35 11.82 -7.15 20.31
C GLU A 35 11.30 -7.41 21.72
N HIS A 36 11.72 -6.61 22.72
CA HIS A 36 11.22 -6.73 24.09
C HIS A 36 9.74 -6.38 24.20
N TYR A 37 9.27 -5.39 23.43
CA TYR A 37 7.85 -5.05 23.37
C TYR A 37 7.04 -6.12 22.63
N ALA A 38 7.55 -6.66 21.51
CA ALA A 38 6.91 -7.77 20.81
C ALA A 38 6.78 -9.00 21.71
N ASP A 39 7.87 -9.34 22.44
CA ASP A 39 7.93 -10.49 23.33
C ASP A 39 6.89 -10.44 24.45
N VAL A 40 6.80 -9.31 25.18
CA VAL A 40 5.86 -9.18 26.30
C VAL A 40 4.40 -9.22 25.84
N LEU A 41 4.11 -8.75 24.61
CA LEU A 41 2.77 -8.77 24.06
C LEU A 41 2.30 -10.17 23.69
N VAL A 42 3.21 -11.04 23.21
CA VAL A 42 2.90 -12.42 22.82
C VAL A 42 2.77 -13.34 24.03
N HIS A 43 3.56 -13.12 25.09
CA HIS A 43 3.54 -13.97 26.28
C HIS A 43 2.49 -13.56 27.33
N SER A 44 1.76 -12.46 27.10
CA SER A 44 0.71 -12.00 28.00
C SER A 44 -0.69 -12.43 27.51
N PRO A 45 -1.47 -13.16 28.34
CA PRO A 45 -2.85 -13.53 27.99
C PRO A 45 -3.76 -12.33 27.71
N LYS A 46 -3.46 -11.15 28.28
CA LYS A 46 -4.27 -9.94 28.09
C LYS A 46 -4.12 -9.35 26.69
N THR A 47 -2.97 -9.57 26.04
CA THR A 47 -2.61 -8.84 24.82
C THR A 47 -2.37 -9.74 23.62
N ILE A 48 -2.37 -11.06 23.77
CA ILE A 48 -2.08 -11.98 22.66
C ILE A 48 -3.03 -11.79 21.47
N ASP A 49 -4.32 -11.54 21.69
CA ASP A 49 -5.26 -11.34 20.60
C ASP A 49 -5.11 -9.95 19.97
N ILE A 50 -4.83 -8.91 20.77
CA ILE A 50 -4.46 -7.58 20.28
C ILE A 50 -3.19 -7.66 19.42
N ALA A 51 -2.21 -8.45 19.85
CA ALA A 51 -0.96 -8.67 19.13
C ALA A 51 -1.21 -9.35 17.78
N LYS A 52 -2.08 -10.37 17.71
CA LYS A 52 -2.49 -10.98 16.44
C LYS A 52 -3.18 -9.97 15.51
N VAL A 53 -4.05 -9.11 16.04
CA VAL A 53 -4.72 -8.06 15.26
C VAL A 53 -3.69 -7.05 14.74
N LEU A 54 -2.79 -6.56 15.59
CA LEU A 54 -1.71 -5.66 15.17
C LEU A 54 -0.82 -6.28 14.09
N ALA A 55 -0.40 -7.53 14.27
CA ALA A 55 0.37 -8.22 13.25
C ALA A 55 -0.38 -8.26 11.91
N ARG A 56 -1.69 -8.56 11.89
CA ARG A 56 -2.50 -8.52 10.66
C ARG A 56 -2.58 -7.11 10.05
N GLN A 57 -2.69 -6.09 10.90
CA GLN A 57 -2.78 -4.68 10.48
C GLN A 57 -1.50 -4.17 9.81
N TYR A 58 -0.33 -4.75 10.08
CA TYR A 58 0.94 -4.27 9.52
C TYR A 58 1.64 -5.26 8.58
N ARG A 59 1.39 -6.57 8.70
CA ARG A 59 2.10 -7.60 7.93
C ARG A 59 2.05 -7.40 6.41
N TYR A 60 0.94 -6.87 5.92
CA TYR A 60 0.72 -6.59 4.49
C TYR A 60 0.67 -5.09 4.21
N ALA A 61 0.74 -4.26 5.25
CA ALA A 61 0.73 -2.80 5.18
C ALA A 61 2.18 -2.32 5.15
N GLY A 62 2.59 -1.67 4.07
CA GLY A 62 3.99 -1.31 3.86
C GLY A 62 4.24 0.19 3.88
N ARG A 63 5.52 0.57 4.03
CA ARG A 63 6.03 1.90 3.68
C ARG A 63 6.20 2.00 2.16
N THR A 64 5.08 1.98 1.46
CA THR A 64 5.06 1.73 0.02
C THR A 64 3.97 2.54 -0.66
N ALA A 65 4.07 2.63 -1.99
CA ALA A 65 3.01 3.23 -2.77
C ALA A 65 1.78 2.32 -2.73
N VAL A 66 0.61 2.92 -2.58
CA VAL A 66 -0.65 2.20 -2.58
C VAL A 66 -1.42 2.64 -3.81
N ASN A 67 -1.47 1.76 -4.80
CA ASN A 67 -2.11 2.07 -6.08
C ASN A 67 -3.26 1.12 -6.37
N LEU A 68 -4.46 1.67 -6.38
CA LEU A 68 -5.69 0.95 -6.68
C LEU A 68 -6.05 1.14 -8.16
N PHE A 69 -6.27 0.04 -8.86
CA PHE A 69 -6.64 0.02 -10.27
C PHE A 69 -7.95 -0.74 -10.50
N ILE A 70 -8.79 -0.17 -11.34
CA ILE A 70 -10.00 -0.81 -11.86
C ILE A 70 -9.76 -1.13 -13.34
N PRO A 71 -9.98 -2.37 -13.79
CA PRO A 71 -9.93 -2.68 -15.21
C PRO A 71 -11.13 -2.04 -15.92
N THR A 72 -10.87 -1.34 -17.01
CA THR A 72 -11.92 -0.73 -17.85
C THR A 72 -12.29 -1.59 -19.05
N SER A 73 -11.39 -2.49 -19.48
CA SER A 73 -11.63 -3.51 -20.51
C SER A 73 -10.67 -4.69 -20.37
N GLY A 74 -10.93 -5.79 -21.08
CA GLY A 74 -10.00 -6.93 -21.21
C GLY A 74 -9.97 -7.92 -20.04
N ILE A 75 -10.83 -7.78 -19.03
CA ILE A 75 -11.03 -8.77 -17.96
C ILE A 75 -12.49 -9.23 -17.98
N SER A 76 -12.72 -10.55 -18.12
CA SER A 76 -14.07 -11.13 -18.03
C SER A 76 -14.69 -10.85 -16.65
N ARG A 77 -16.01 -10.61 -16.62
CA ARG A 77 -16.78 -10.44 -15.38
C ARG A 77 -16.70 -11.65 -14.45
N ASP A 78 -16.36 -12.83 -14.96
CA ASP A 78 -16.17 -14.03 -14.14
C ASP A 78 -15.08 -13.84 -13.08
N TRP A 79 -14.03 -13.05 -13.39
CA TRP A 79 -12.95 -12.74 -12.45
C TRP A 79 -13.41 -11.90 -11.25
N ASN A 80 -14.59 -11.27 -11.32
CA ASN A 80 -15.20 -10.57 -10.19
C ASN A 80 -15.75 -11.56 -9.15
N ASN A 81 -15.90 -12.84 -9.49
CA ASN A 81 -16.38 -13.85 -8.56
C ASN A 81 -15.19 -14.50 -7.82
N PRO A 82 -15.10 -14.39 -6.48
CA PRO A 82 -14.00 -14.97 -5.71
C PRO A 82 -13.90 -16.49 -5.87
N LYS A 83 -15.04 -17.19 -6.05
CA LYS A 83 -15.05 -18.65 -6.27
C LYS A 83 -14.44 -19.02 -7.61
N TYR A 84 -14.73 -18.26 -8.66
CA TYR A 84 -14.15 -18.46 -9.98
C TYR A 84 -12.64 -18.18 -9.95
N PHE A 85 -12.24 -17.05 -9.35
CA PHE A 85 -10.83 -16.71 -9.17
C PHE A 85 -10.08 -17.84 -8.47
N LYS A 86 -10.61 -18.34 -7.35
CA LYS A 86 -10.01 -19.45 -6.59
C LYS A 86 -9.85 -20.70 -7.44
N ALA A 87 -10.92 -21.12 -8.12
CA ALA A 87 -10.89 -22.33 -8.96
C ALA A 87 -9.83 -22.24 -10.08
N GLU A 88 -9.72 -21.11 -10.78
CA GLU A 88 -8.71 -20.93 -11.84
C GLU A 88 -7.28 -20.85 -11.29
N MET A 89 -7.09 -20.28 -10.09
CA MET A 89 -5.78 -20.28 -9.42
C MET A 89 -5.37 -21.68 -8.99
N GLU A 90 -6.27 -22.46 -8.39
CA GLU A 90 -6.03 -23.86 -8.00
C GLU A 90 -5.76 -24.74 -9.21
N LYS A 91 -6.50 -24.56 -10.31
CA LYS A 91 -6.28 -25.29 -11.56
C LYS A 91 -4.90 -25.05 -12.16
N LYS A 92 -4.37 -23.82 -12.04
CA LYS A 92 -3.09 -23.44 -12.65
C LYS A 92 -1.88 -23.71 -11.76
N TYR A 93 -2.02 -23.49 -10.45
CA TYR A 93 -0.91 -23.55 -9.50
C TYR A 93 -0.99 -24.74 -8.53
N GLY A 94 -2.09 -25.49 -8.56
CA GLY A 94 -2.43 -26.50 -7.55
C GLY A 94 -3.08 -25.89 -6.31
N PRO A 95 -3.74 -26.71 -5.46
CA PRO A 95 -4.40 -26.24 -4.24
C PRO A 95 -3.42 -25.63 -3.23
N ASP A 96 -2.14 -26.02 -3.29
CA ASP A 96 -1.09 -25.53 -2.40
C ASP A 96 -0.89 -24.02 -2.46
N ILE A 97 -1.34 -23.36 -3.55
CA ILE A 97 -1.26 -21.90 -3.67
C ILE A 97 -2.01 -21.18 -2.54
N PHE A 98 -3.08 -21.77 -1.99
CA PHE A 98 -3.87 -21.22 -0.88
C PHE A 98 -3.42 -21.71 0.51
N THR A 99 -2.57 -22.74 0.58
CA THR A 99 -2.10 -23.32 1.85
C THR A 99 -0.64 -22.97 2.10
N ASP A 100 0.30 -23.84 1.74
CA ASP A 100 1.73 -23.73 2.01
C ASP A 100 2.48 -22.84 1.03
N GLY A 101 1.87 -22.58 -0.12
CA GLY A 101 2.44 -21.88 -1.26
C GLY A 101 3.19 -22.80 -2.22
N VAL A 102 3.43 -22.28 -3.42
CA VAL A 102 4.20 -22.94 -4.48
C VAL A 102 5.63 -22.43 -4.52
N LYS A 103 6.55 -23.27 -5.03
CA LYS A 103 8.00 -22.96 -5.09
C LYS A 103 8.48 -22.86 -6.56
N PRO A 104 8.15 -21.79 -7.28
CA PRO A 104 8.60 -21.61 -8.65
C PRO A 104 10.09 -21.26 -8.69
N GLN A 105 10.73 -21.52 -9.83
CA GLN A 105 12.06 -20.99 -10.10
C GLN A 105 12.01 -19.46 -10.18
N LEU A 106 12.76 -18.78 -9.31
CA LEU A 106 12.74 -17.33 -9.22
C LEU A 106 13.58 -16.68 -10.31
N THR A 107 13.04 -15.61 -10.89
CA THR A 107 13.73 -14.74 -11.85
C THR A 107 13.53 -13.28 -11.43
N GLU A 108 13.97 -12.31 -12.24
CA GLU A 108 13.68 -10.89 -11.97
C GLU A 108 12.19 -10.55 -12.10
N GLU A 109 11.41 -11.39 -12.79
CA GLU A 109 9.95 -11.23 -12.89
C GLU A 109 9.25 -11.76 -11.62
N PRO A 110 8.21 -11.07 -11.11
CA PRO A 110 7.44 -11.54 -9.96
C PRO A 110 6.71 -12.83 -10.32
N LYS A 111 6.93 -13.88 -9.52
CA LYS A 111 6.20 -15.14 -9.60
C LYS A 111 5.26 -15.24 -8.41
N LEU A 112 4.00 -15.56 -8.67
CA LEU A 112 3.03 -15.81 -7.61
C LEU A 112 3.47 -17.06 -6.83
N ILE A 113 3.60 -16.93 -5.51
CA ILE A 113 4.02 -18.03 -4.64
C ILE A 113 2.94 -18.44 -3.65
N ARG A 114 1.97 -17.56 -3.36
CA ARG A 114 0.89 -17.84 -2.41
C ARG A 114 -0.26 -16.88 -2.57
N ILE A 115 -1.46 -17.33 -2.24
CA ILE A 115 -2.66 -16.50 -2.07
C ILE A 115 -3.17 -16.70 -0.64
N HIS A 116 -3.46 -15.61 0.05
CA HIS A 116 -4.12 -15.65 1.36
C HIS A 116 -5.51 -15.03 1.25
N GLU A 117 -6.51 -15.72 1.79
CA GLU A 117 -7.88 -15.19 1.88
C GLU A 117 -8.00 -14.29 3.12
N ASP A 118 -8.36 -13.03 2.92
CA ASP A 118 -8.48 -12.01 3.98
C ASP A 118 -9.85 -11.31 3.86
N GLY A 119 -10.87 -11.88 4.50
CA GLY A 119 -12.24 -11.35 4.42
C GLY A 119 -12.77 -11.35 2.98
N SER A 120 -13.06 -10.17 2.44
CA SER A 120 -13.60 -9.97 1.08
C SER A 120 -12.54 -9.80 -0.02
N ARG A 121 -11.26 -9.94 0.31
CA ARG A 121 -10.13 -9.73 -0.61
C ARG A 121 -9.13 -10.87 -0.55
N TYR A 122 -8.40 -11.08 -1.63
CA TYR A 122 -7.30 -12.04 -1.71
C TYR A 122 -5.96 -11.33 -1.76
N ILE A 123 -5.01 -11.76 -0.94
CA ILE A 123 -3.65 -11.23 -0.89
C ILE A 123 -2.72 -12.16 -1.68
N LEU A 124 -2.30 -11.72 -2.84
CA LEU A 124 -1.34 -12.41 -3.70
C LEU A 124 0.08 -12.05 -3.25
N THR A 125 0.83 -13.06 -2.83
CA THR A 125 2.25 -12.93 -2.49
C THR A 125 3.09 -13.31 -3.69
N PHE A 126 3.93 -12.37 -4.13
CA PHE A 126 4.87 -12.60 -5.22
C PHE A 126 6.30 -12.66 -4.69
N SER A 127 7.13 -13.48 -5.32
CA SER A 127 8.57 -13.52 -5.06
C SER A 127 9.39 -13.41 -6.35
N TYR A 128 10.53 -12.75 -6.26
CA TYR A 128 11.44 -12.51 -7.38
C TYR A 128 12.87 -12.20 -6.89
N LEU A 129 13.82 -12.23 -7.82
CA LEU A 129 15.20 -11.83 -7.59
C LEU A 129 15.37 -10.34 -7.84
N GLY A 130 15.91 -9.63 -6.85
CA GLY A 130 16.33 -8.25 -6.98
C GLY A 130 17.61 -8.09 -7.79
N LYS A 131 18.03 -6.83 -7.97
CA LYS A 131 19.28 -6.50 -8.67
C LYS A 131 20.48 -7.13 -7.94
N PRO A 132 21.48 -7.65 -8.68
CA PRO A 132 22.68 -8.22 -8.07
C PRO A 132 23.43 -7.15 -7.26
N ARG A 133 23.78 -7.48 -6.03
CA ARG A 133 24.62 -6.68 -5.13
C ARG A 133 25.95 -7.38 -4.92
N ARG A 134 27.01 -6.57 -4.86
CA ARG A 134 28.33 -7.06 -4.41
C ARG A 134 28.30 -7.10 -2.89
N VAL A 135 28.64 -8.24 -2.32
CA VAL A 135 28.81 -8.41 -0.88
C VAL A 135 30.18 -9.01 -0.63
N LEU A 136 30.80 -8.63 0.48
CA LEU A 136 32.02 -9.26 0.95
C LEU A 136 31.62 -10.49 1.74
N ASP A 137 32.01 -11.66 1.25
CA ASP A 137 31.69 -12.95 1.85
C ASP A 137 33.00 -13.73 1.97
N ASN A 138 33.40 -14.06 3.19
CA ASN A 138 34.71 -14.69 3.47
C ASN A 138 35.90 -13.97 2.81
N TYR A 139 35.94 -12.63 2.90
CA TYR A 139 36.96 -11.78 2.26
C TYR A 139 36.99 -11.79 0.72
N GLU A 140 36.01 -12.44 0.07
CA GLU A 140 35.85 -12.41 -1.38
C GLU A 140 34.64 -11.57 -1.81
N ILE A 141 34.78 -10.84 -2.93
CA ILE A 141 33.67 -10.08 -3.50
C ILE A 141 32.81 -11.03 -4.33
N VAL A 142 31.67 -11.43 -3.78
CA VAL A 142 30.69 -12.25 -4.49
C VAL A 142 29.48 -11.40 -4.92
N LYS A 143 28.85 -11.79 -6.04
CA LYS A 143 27.59 -11.19 -6.50
C LYS A 143 26.42 -12.02 -5.99
N ARG A 144 25.62 -11.48 -5.09
CA ARG A 144 24.38 -12.10 -4.62
C ARG A 144 23.17 -11.32 -5.13
N ARG A 145 22.09 -12.03 -5.47
CA ARG A 145 20.80 -11.42 -5.77
C ARG A 145 19.88 -11.63 -4.57
N PRO A 146 19.38 -10.58 -3.92
CA PRO A 146 18.43 -10.75 -2.83
C PRO A 146 17.11 -11.31 -3.39
N GLN A 147 16.50 -12.24 -2.67
CA GLN A 147 15.10 -12.61 -2.91
C GLN A 147 14.22 -11.54 -2.29
N LEU A 148 13.27 -11.01 -3.07
CA LEU A 148 12.31 -10.00 -2.66
C LEU A 148 10.91 -10.62 -2.62
N ILE A 149 10.05 -10.04 -1.77
CA ILE A 149 8.66 -10.42 -1.59
C ILE A 149 7.83 -9.13 -1.60
N ASP A 150 6.77 -9.13 -2.38
CA ASP A 150 5.82 -8.02 -2.48
C ASP A 150 4.39 -8.56 -2.59
N PHE A 151 3.42 -7.71 -2.26
CA PHE A 151 2.02 -8.09 -2.16
C PHE A 151 1.16 -7.29 -3.14
N VAL A 152 0.17 -7.98 -3.71
CA VAL A 152 -0.93 -7.36 -4.47
C VAL A 152 -2.24 -7.88 -3.89
N LEU A 153 -3.21 -7.00 -3.67
CA LEU A 153 -4.51 -7.39 -3.16
C LEU A 153 -5.53 -7.35 -4.29
N ILE A 154 -6.36 -8.38 -4.37
CA ILE A 154 -7.49 -8.48 -5.29
C ILE A 154 -8.76 -8.24 -4.49
N HIS A 155 -9.47 -7.18 -4.84
CA HIS A 155 -10.81 -6.88 -4.34
C HIS A 155 -11.82 -7.42 -5.35
N PHE A 156 -12.97 -7.91 -4.91
CA PHE A 156 -13.97 -8.54 -5.79
C PHE A 156 -15.25 -7.72 -5.99
N GLU A 157 -15.53 -6.77 -5.11
CA GLU A 157 -16.75 -5.94 -5.17
C GLU A 157 -16.42 -4.44 -5.14
N PRO A 158 -16.17 -3.83 -6.31
CA PRO A 158 -15.98 -4.43 -7.62
C PRO A 158 -14.59 -5.04 -7.73
N PHE A 159 -14.32 -5.68 -8.87
CA PHE A 159 -12.99 -6.19 -9.14
C PHE A 159 -11.97 -5.06 -9.24
N MET A 160 -10.99 -5.05 -8.34
CA MET A 160 -9.91 -4.07 -8.32
C MET A 160 -8.61 -4.75 -7.91
N ILE A 161 -7.49 -4.21 -8.41
CA ILE A 161 -6.17 -4.63 -7.97
C ILE A 161 -5.50 -3.49 -7.19
N GLU A 162 -5.05 -3.79 -5.98
CA GLU A 162 -4.30 -2.88 -5.13
C GLU A 162 -2.84 -3.32 -5.09
N ILE A 163 -1.98 -2.55 -5.71
CA ILE A 163 -0.55 -2.84 -5.80
C ILE A 163 0.19 -2.03 -4.74
N ARG A 164 0.91 -2.75 -3.87
CA ARG A 164 1.63 -2.19 -2.72
C ARG A 164 3.14 -2.29 -2.90
N THR A 165 3.66 -1.65 -3.94
CA THR A 165 5.08 -1.75 -4.33
C THR A 165 5.63 -0.36 -4.62
N PRO A 166 6.96 -0.18 -4.67
CA PRO A 166 7.54 1.07 -5.16
C PRO A 166 6.92 1.49 -6.50
N MET A 167 6.69 2.79 -6.69
CA MET A 167 5.90 3.31 -7.83
C MET A 167 6.45 2.83 -9.19
N GLN A 168 7.77 2.74 -9.35
CA GLN A 168 8.41 2.28 -10.58
C GLN A 168 8.10 0.81 -10.94
N ASP A 169 7.76 -0.01 -9.96
CA ASP A 169 7.48 -1.44 -10.15
C ASP A 169 5.99 -1.72 -10.42
N THR A 170 5.12 -0.71 -10.32
CA THR A 170 3.67 -0.86 -10.52
C THR A 170 3.33 -1.57 -11.84
N LYS A 171 3.96 -1.20 -12.97
CA LYS A 171 3.73 -1.84 -14.28
C LYS A 171 4.14 -3.31 -14.28
N LYS A 172 5.25 -3.65 -13.60
CA LYS A 172 5.77 -5.00 -13.46
C LYS A 172 4.76 -5.88 -12.71
N PHE A 173 4.17 -5.37 -11.63
CA PHE A 173 3.18 -6.12 -10.84
C PHE A 173 1.81 -6.24 -11.53
N LYS A 174 1.33 -5.22 -12.26
CA LYS A 174 0.14 -5.39 -13.12
C LYS A 174 0.32 -6.55 -14.10
N SER A 175 1.47 -6.60 -14.77
CA SER A 175 1.78 -7.67 -15.71
C SER A 175 1.87 -9.03 -15.01
N ALA A 176 2.46 -9.09 -13.82
CA ALA A 176 2.54 -10.32 -13.04
C ALA A 176 1.16 -10.86 -12.62
N VAL A 177 0.23 -9.98 -12.23
CA VAL A 177 -1.17 -10.35 -11.92
C VAL A 177 -1.87 -10.92 -13.15
N LEU A 178 -1.80 -10.22 -14.30
CA LEU A 178 -2.41 -10.71 -15.54
C LEU A 178 -1.83 -12.07 -15.97
N LYS A 179 -0.50 -12.21 -15.92
CA LYS A 179 0.19 -13.49 -16.16
C LYS A 179 -0.28 -14.57 -15.17
N ALA A 180 -0.50 -14.23 -13.90
CA ALA A 180 -1.01 -15.18 -12.92
C ALA A 180 -2.43 -15.64 -13.27
N MET A 181 -3.31 -14.70 -13.63
CA MET A 181 -4.67 -14.97 -14.12
C MET A 181 -4.71 -15.68 -15.49
N GLY A 182 -3.56 -15.86 -16.17
CA GLY A 182 -3.54 -16.46 -17.52
C GLY A 182 -4.07 -15.52 -18.60
N ILE A 183 -4.23 -14.24 -18.28
CA ILE A 183 -4.64 -13.19 -19.19
C ILE A 183 -3.40 -12.72 -19.95
N THR A 184 -3.35 -13.05 -21.24
CA THR A 184 -2.28 -12.64 -22.15
C THR A 184 -2.85 -11.93 -23.37
N LYS A 185 -2.02 -11.19 -24.12
CA LYS A 185 -2.46 -10.52 -25.37
C LYS A 185 -3.03 -11.49 -26.41
N SER A 186 -2.71 -12.79 -26.34
CA SER A 186 -3.30 -13.81 -27.21
C SER A 186 -4.67 -14.31 -26.72
N THR A 187 -5.04 -14.03 -25.46
CA THR A 187 -6.29 -14.49 -24.84
C THR A 187 -7.44 -13.51 -25.05
N PHE A 188 -7.14 -12.23 -25.33
CA PHE A 188 -8.13 -11.17 -25.56
C PHE A 188 -7.77 -10.42 -26.84
N GLU A 189 -8.79 -10.06 -27.63
CA GLU A 189 -8.62 -9.25 -28.85
C GLU A 189 -8.10 -7.83 -28.53
N GLU A 190 -8.34 -7.34 -27.31
CA GLU A 190 -7.89 -6.03 -26.82
C GLU A 190 -6.98 -6.14 -25.58
N GLU A 191 -6.04 -5.20 -25.47
CA GLU A 191 -5.16 -5.07 -24.29
C GLU A 191 -5.97 -4.63 -23.06
N VAL A 192 -5.70 -5.22 -21.89
CA VAL A 192 -6.35 -4.82 -20.62
C VAL A 192 -6.04 -3.36 -20.33
N THR A 193 -7.08 -2.53 -20.33
CA THR A 193 -6.98 -1.12 -19.96
C THR A 193 -7.29 -0.94 -18.48
N TRP A 194 -6.58 -0.01 -17.83
CA TRP A 194 -6.68 0.22 -16.39
C TRP A 194 -6.92 1.68 -16.10
N GLU A 195 -7.88 1.93 -15.22
CA GLU A 195 -8.04 3.19 -14.55
C GLU A 195 -7.36 3.14 -13.18
N GLN A 196 -6.53 4.15 -12.86
CA GLN A 196 -5.92 4.29 -11.55
C GLN A 196 -6.73 5.22 -10.65
N ILE A 197 -7.36 4.66 -9.62
CA ILE A 197 -8.23 5.39 -8.69
C ILE A 197 -7.43 6.30 -7.76
N THR A 198 -6.21 5.90 -7.40
CA THR A 198 -5.33 6.70 -6.52
C THR A 198 -4.58 7.81 -7.24
N LYS A 199 -4.74 7.94 -8.57
CA LYS A 199 -4.16 9.04 -9.34
C LYS A 199 -5.12 10.23 -9.33
N LEU A 200 -4.94 11.09 -8.32
CA LEU A 200 -5.78 12.25 -8.09
C LEU A 200 -5.31 13.45 -8.92
N THR A 201 -6.26 14.21 -9.45
CA THR A 201 -6.04 15.58 -9.94
C THR A 201 -5.71 16.53 -8.79
N ASP A 202 -5.21 17.72 -9.11
CA ASP A 202 -4.92 18.75 -8.10
C ASP A 202 -6.13 19.12 -7.24
N LYS A 203 -7.32 19.20 -7.86
CA LYS A 203 -8.57 19.50 -7.14
C LYS A 203 -8.96 18.36 -6.20
N GLU A 204 -8.92 17.12 -6.68
CA GLU A 204 -9.25 15.93 -5.87
C GLU A 204 -8.24 15.73 -4.72
N ALA A 205 -6.95 16.01 -4.95
CA ALA A 205 -5.92 15.95 -3.91
C ALA A 205 -6.17 16.97 -2.78
N LEU A 206 -6.60 18.18 -3.13
CA LEU A 206 -6.99 19.21 -2.16
C LEU A 206 -8.30 18.85 -1.44
N GLU A 207 -9.29 18.29 -2.13
CA GLU A 207 -10.52 17.78 -1.50
C GLU A 207 -10.19 16.68 -0.47
N LEU A 208 -9.31 15.73 -0.83
CA LEU A 208 -8.86 14.70 0.10
C LEU A 208 -8.17 15.32 1.32
N ALA A 209 -7.27 16.27 1.12
CA ALA A 209 -6.60 16.96 2.23
C ALA A 209 -7.61 17.65 3.17
N ILE A 210 -8.65 18.29 2.63
CA ILE A 210 -9.72 18.90 3.43
C ILE A 210 -10.49 17.85 4.25
N ILE A 211 -10.91 16.74 3.62
CA ILE A 211 -11.66 15.66 4.27
C ILE A 211 -10.84 15.04 5.40
N LEU A 212 -9.55 14.79 5.16
CA LEU A 212 -8.62 14.24 6.14
C LEU A 212 -8.14 15.27 7.18
N ARG A 213 -8.50 16.56 7.02
CA ARG A 213 -7.94 17.69 7.80
C ARG A 213 -6.40 17.70 7.77
N ALA A 214 -5.85 17.33 6.62
CA ALA A 214 -4.42 17.22 6.41
C ALA A 214 -3.78 18.58 6.15
N LYS A 215 -2.56 18.77 6.66
CA LYS A 215 -1.77 19.99 6.53
C LYS A 215 -0.70 19.79 5.48
N LEU A 216 -0.53 20.76 4.58
CA LEU A 216 0.50 20.69 3.55
C LEU A 216 1.88 20.95 4.17
N ARG A 217 2.81 19.99 4.02
CA ARG A 217 4.17 20.07 4.55
C ARG A 217 5.22 20.34 3.48
N ASN A 218 5.02 19.81 2.29
CA ASN A 218 5.95 19.98 1.18
C ASN A 218 5.19 19.93 -0.16
N ALA A 219 5.60 20.76 -1.11
CA ALA A 219 5.05 20.79 -2.45
C ALA A 219 6.16 20.99 -3.49
N LYS A 220 6.08 20.26 -4.60
CA LYS A 220 6.99 20.41 -5.75
C LYS A 220 6.23 20.89 -6.97
N HIS A 221 6.47 22.13 -7.36
CA HIS A 221 5.79 22.79 -8.46
C HIS A 221 6.59 22.69 -9.76
N GLN A 222 5.89 22.59 -10.89
CA GLN A 222 6.47 22.71 -12.21
C GLN A 222 6.48 24.19 -12.61
N MET A 223 7.67 24.76 -12.79
CA MET A 223 7.80 26.16 -13.16
C MET A 223 7.44 26.36 -14.63
N LEU A 224 7.02 27.57 -14.97
CA LEU A 224 6.70 27.95 -16.35
C LEU A 224 7.96 28.11 -17.22
N GLU A 225 9.09 28.45 -16.60
CA GLU A 225 10.38 28.66 -17.26
C GLU A 225 11.10 27.32 -17.48
N GLY A 226 10.68 26.59 -18.51
CA GLY A 226 11.35 25.38 -18.98
C GLY A 226 10.67 24.06 -18.55
N ILE A 227 10.60 23.12 -19.49
CA ILE A 227 9.86 21.85 -19.36
C ILE A 227 10.28 20.95 -18.17
N TYR A 228 11.49 21.15 -17.63
CA TYR A 228 12.03 20.40 -16.49
C TYR A 228 12.24 21.23 -15.23
N ALA A 229 11.99 22.55 -15.26
CA ALA A 229 12.21 23.40 -14.10
C ALA A 229 11.18 23.07 -13.01
N THR A 230 11.67 22.75 -11.81
CA THR A 230 10.81 22.48 -10.65
C THR A 230 11.32 23.22 -9.44
N LYS A 231 10.41 23.81 -8.66
CA LYS A 231 10.71 24.42 -7.36
C LYS A 231 10.03 23.60 -6.27
N GLU A 232 10.80 23.20 -5.26
CA GLU A 232 10.31 22.45 -4.10
C GLU A 232 10.28 23.36 -2.88
N VAL A 233 9.14 23.41 -2.22
CA VAL A 233 8.89 24.24 -1.03
C VAL A 233 8.54 23.33 0.12
N THR A 234 9.19 23.55 1.27
CA THR A 234 8.99 22.76 2.48
C THR A 234 8.66 23.69 3.64
N ALA A 235 7.65 23.33 4.43
CA ALA A 235 7.34 24.05 5.67
C ALA A 235 8.53 23.98 6.61
N SER A 236 8.90 25.13 7.17
CA SER A 236 9.80 25.19 8.31
C SER A 236 9.19 24.45 9.52
N PRO A 237 9.97 24.17 10.58
CA PRO A 237 9.43 23.57 11.79
C PRO A 237 8.32 24.39 12.48
N THR A 238 8.30 25.72 12.28
CA THR A 238 7.32 26.63 12.89
C THR A 238 6.03 26.76 12.08
N VAL A 239 6.13 26.67 10.76
CA VAL A 239 4.97 26.64 9.86
C VAL A 239 4.25 25.31 10.02
N LYS A 240 2.96 25.32 10.36
CA LYS A 240 2.17 24.09 10.52
C LYS A 240 1.59 23.58 9.20
N ASP A 241 1.25 24.49 8.28
CA ASP A 241 0.55 24.19 7.03
C ASP A 241 0.92 25.23 5.96
N LEU A 242 1.68 24.81 4.94
CA LEU A 242 2.11 25.68 3.83
C LEU A 242 0.93 26.33 3.11
N SER A 243 -0.22 25.65 3.05
CA SER A 243 -1.39 26.16 2.34
C SER A 243 -2.02 27.41 2.97
N LYS A 244 -1.57 27.79 4.17
CA LYS A 244 -2.01 28.99 4.90
C LYS A 244 -1.00 30.13 4.88
N GLU A 245 0.20 29.89 4.36
CA GLU A 245 1.25 30.90 4.31
C GLU A 245 1.04 31.82 3.10
N GLU A 246 1.00 33.14 3.35
CA GLU A 246 0.74 34.14 2.31
C GLU A 246 1.78 34.11 1.19
N GLU A 247 3.06 33.97 1.54
CA GLU A 247 4.16 33.88 0.56
C GLU A 247 3.98 32.68 -0.36
N TYR A 248 3.61 31.53 0.20
CA TYR A 248 3.36 30.31 -0.58
C TYR A 248 2.17 30.49 -1.53
N LEU A 249 1.07 31.05 -1.03
CA LEU A 249 -0.12 31.28 -1.84
C LEU A 249 0.13 32.31 -2.95
N LYS A 250 0.89 33.36 -2.68
CA LYS A 250 1.23 34.40 -3.67
C LYS A 250 2.05 33.84 -4.83
N GLU A 251 2.98 32.94 -4.56
CA GLU A 251 3.90 32.43 -5.58
C GLU A 251 3.38 31.16 -6.27
N PHE A 252 2.72 30.24 -5.57
CA PHE A 252 2.50 28.88 -6.07
C PHE A 252 1.04 28.46 -6.28
N LYS A 253 0.05 29.28 -5.89
CA LYS A 253 -1.37 28.90 -5.92
C LYS A 253 -1.85 28.39 -7.28
N ASP A 254 -1.43 29.04 -8.36
CA ASP A 254 -1.87 28.74 -9.72
C ASP A 254 -0.83 27.92 -10.52
N ILE A 255 0.26 27.49 -9.87
CA ILE A 255 1.33 26.72 -10.51
C ILE A 255 1.07 25.21 -10.36
N PRO A 256 1.03 24.43 -11.46
CA PRO A 256 0.83 22.99 -11.40
C PRO A 256 1.81 22.30 -10.46
N CYS A 257 1.29 21.38 -9.63
CA CYS A 257 2.10 20.68 -8.65
C CYS A 257 2.32 19.23 -9.05
N LYS A 258 3.57 18.79 -9.11
CA LYS A 258 3.94 17.40 -9.40
C LYS A 258 3.86 16.48 -8.18
N LYS A 259 3.96 17.06 -6.98
CA LYS A 259 4.10 16.30 -5.72
C LYS A 259 3.59 17.14 -4.57
N ARG A 260 2.70 16.59 -3.75
CA ARG A 260 2.28 17.19 -2.48
C ARG A 260 2.48 16.19 -1.35
N VAL A 261 3.00 16.66 -0.23
CA VAL A 261 3.16 15.88 1.00
C VAL A 261 2.28 16.51 2.07
N PHE A 262 1.39 15.68 2.61
CA PHE A 262 0.41 16.08 3.60
C PHE A 262 0.58 15.27 4.89
N ASN A 263 0.27 15.88 6.02
CA ASN A 263 0.20 15.22 7.31
C ASN A 263 -1.19 15.37 7.92
N PHE A 264 -1.75 14.29 8.45
CA PHE A 264 -2.99 14.35 9.23
C PHE A 264 -2.86 13.51 10.50
N LEU A 265 -3.58 13.90 11.54
CA LEU A 265 -3.64 13.14 12.79
C LEU A 265 -4.68 12.02 12.63
N PHE A 266 -4.27 10.78 12.82
CA PHE A 266 -5.15 9.61 12.83
C PHE A 266 -5.22 9.02 14.23
N GLU A 267 -6.42 8.60 14.64
CA GLU A 267 -6.65 7.86 15.88
C GLU A 267 -7.01 6.43 15.51
N HIS A 268 -6.14 5.49 15.84
CA HIS A 268 -6.39 4.08 15.58
C HIS A 268 -7.53 3.55 16.47
N SER A 269 -8.17 2.48 16.02
CA SER A 269 -9.17 1.71 16.78
C SER A 269 -8.73 1.33 18.20
N TYR A 270 -7.42 1.14 18.42
CA TYR A 270 -6.84 0.83 19.73
C TYR A 270 -6.43 2.07 20.54
N GLY A 271 -6.73 3.29 20.08
CA GLY A 271 -6.58 4.55 20.81
C GLY A 271 -5.29 5.33 20.59
N LEU A 272 -4.29 4.77 19.90
CA LEU A 272 -3.07 5.51 19.57
C LEU A 272 -3.37 6.64 18.58
N LYS A 273 -2.83 7.82 18.84
CA LYS A 273 -2.85 8.96 17.92
C LYS A 273 -1.49 9.13 17.27
N GLU A 274 -1.46 9.16 15.94
CA GLU A 274 -0.24 9.31 15.15
C GLU A 274 -0.43 10.31 14.01
N ASP A 275 0.62 11.09 13.73
CA ASP A 275 0.67 11.93 12.54
C ASP A 275 1.08 11.07 11.33
N ILE A 276 0.13 10.84 10.43
CA ILE A 276 0.33 10.07 9.21
C ILE A 276 0.78 11.01 8.10
N SER A 277 1.95 10.71 7.52
CA SER A 277 2.48 11.42 6.36
C SER A 277 2.22 10.65 5.08
N TYR A 278 1.53 11.28 4.13
CA TYR A 278 1.29 10.72 2.80
C TYR A 278 1.65 11.72 1.70
N GLN A 279 1.91 11.18 0.52
CA GLN A 279 2.34 11.89 -0.66
C GLN A 279 1.43 11.54 -1.82
N ILE A 280 1.03 12.55 -2.58
CA ILE A 280 0.33 12.40 -3.85
C ILE A 280 1.26 12.89 -4.96
N THR A 281 1.41 12.06 -5.99
CA THR A 281 2.14 12.38 -7.23
C THR A 281 1.26 12.08 -8.45
N ASP A 282 1.78 12.40 -9.64
CA ASP A 282 1.21 11.98 -10.92
C ASP A 282 1.21 10.45 -11.12
N GLN A 283 1.92 9.70 -10.28
CA GLN A 283 2.00 8.25 -10.26
C GLN A 283 1.09 7.60 -9.21
N GLY A 284 0.46 8.38 -8.32
CA GLY A 284 -0.52 7.89 -7.35
C GLY A 284 -0.21 8.28 -5.89
N LEU A 285 -0.67 7.43 -4.96
CA LEU A 285 -0.57 7.65 -3.52
C LEU A 285 0.62 6.89 -2.92
N ASN A 286 1.35 7.52 -2.01
CA ASN A 286 2.45 6.91 -1.27
C ASN A 286 2.41 7.29 0.21
N PHE A 287 2.52 6.31 1.10
CA PHE A 287 2.70 6.57 2.53
C PHE A 287 4.18 6.72 2.86
N ILE A 288 4.55 7.84 3.47
CA ILE A 288 5.95 8.15 3.79
C ILE A 288 6.37 7.44 5.09
N THR A 289 5.43 7.26 6.01
CA THR A 289 5.57 6.49 7.24
C THR A 289 5.02 5.07 7.04
N PRO A 290 5.50 4.08 7.81
CA PRO A 290 4.76 2.82 7.94
C PRO A 290 3.35 3.12 8.49
N VAL A 291 2.33 2.48 7.92
CA VAL A 291 0.94 2.70 8.29
C VAL A 291 0.23 1.35 8.40
N SER A 292 -0.82 1.28 9.22
CA SER A 292 -1.66 0.08 9.31
C SER A 292 -2.66 -0.02 8.15
N GLU A 293 -3.20 -1.22 7.91
CA GLU A 293 -4.35 -1.43 7.03
C GLU A 293 -5.49 -0.48 7.34
N GLU A 294 -5.78 -0.21 8.62
CA GLU A 294 -6.82 0.73 9.05
C GLU A 294 -6.64 2.13 8.43
N VAL A 295 -5.40 2.64 8.38
CA VAL A 295 -5.08 3.94 7.78
C VAL A 295 -5.21 3.88 6.26
N ILE A 296 -4.70 2.81 5.65
CA ILE A 296 -4.79 2.61 4.19
C ILE A 296 -6.26 2.58 3.76
N SER A 297 -7.07 1.73 4.39
CA SER A 297 -8.50 1.60 4.11
C SER A 297 -9.22 2.93 4.31
N PHE A 298 -8.97 3.64 5.42
CA PHE A 298 -9.57 4.95 5.67
C PHE A 298 -9.28 5.95 4.55
N VAL A 299 -8.02 6.05 4.09
CA VAL A 299 -7.64 6.97 3.01
C VAL A 299 -8.20 6.53 1.66
N LEU A 300 -8.12 5.24 1.33
CA LEU A 300 -8.67 4.71 0.07
C LEU A 300 -10.19 4.90 -0.01
N ASP A 301 -10.92 4.72 1.08
CA ASP A 301 -12.37 4.97 1.13
C ASP A 301 -12.70 6.42 0.81
N LYS A 302 -11.93 7.39 1.34
CA LYS A 302 -12.13 8.81 1.01
C LYS A 302 -11.80 9.09 -0.45
N ILE A 303 -10.75 8.50 -0.99
CA ILE A 303 -10.41 8.60 -2.41
C ILE A 303 -11.55 8.07 -3.29
N ILE A 304 -12.07 6.88 -2.97
CA ILE A 304 -13.20 6.27 -3.69
C ILE A 304 -14.43 7.18 -3.64
N GLN A 305 -14.72 7.79 -2.48
CA GLN A 305 -15.83 8.74 -2.34
C GLN A 305 -15.68 9.97 -3.23
N ILE A 306 -14.48 10.56 -3.29
CA ILE A 306 -14.18 11.70 -4.17
C ILE A 306 -14.39 11.31 -5.63
N ARG A 307 -13.83 10.17 -6.04
CA ARG A 307 -13.92 9.68 -7.41
C ARG A 307 -15.36 9.35 -7.84
N LYS A 308 -16.18 8.76 -6.95
CA LYS A 308 -17.62 8.55 -7.18
C LYS A 308 -18.37 9.83 -7.54
N LYS A 309 -18.10 10.91 -6.82
CA LYS A 309 -18.76 12.20 -7.08
C LYS A 309 -18.39 12.74 -8.47
N ALA A 310 -17.12 12.60 -8.86
CA ALA A 310 -16.64 13.06 -10.16
C ALA A 310 -17.27 12.29 -11.34
N TRP A 311 -17.65 11.02 -11.14
CA TRP A 311 -18.25 10.17 -12.17
C TRP A 311 -19.77 10.23 -12.28
N GLY A 312 -20.45 10.89 -11.35
CA GLY A 312 -21.91 10.90 -11.29
C GLY A 312 -22.50 9.58 -10.80
N SER A 313 -23.70 9.64 -10.22
CA SER A 313 -24.42 8.51 -9.60
C SER A 313 -24.91 7.43 -10.57
N GLY A 314 -24.40 7.37 -11.81
CA GLY A 314 -24.85 6.49 -12.89
C GLY A 314 -23.77 5.59 -13.50
N SER A 315 -22.51 5.63 -13.04
CA SER A 315 -21.49 4.72 -13.59
C SER A 315 -21.66 3.30 -13.04
N GLU A 316 -22.09 2.35 -13.87
CA GLU A 316 -22.25 0.92 -13.53
C GLU A 316 -20.95 0.25 -13.03
N ASN A 317 -19.80 0.90 -13.19
CA ASN A 317 -18.47 0.36 -12.89
C ASN A 317 -17.95 0.70 -11.47
N PHE A 318 -18.75 1.32 -10.61
CA PHE A 318 -18.30 1.76 -9.28
C PHE A 318 -18.84 0.90 -8.12
N PRO A 319 -18.04 0.64 -7.06
CA PRO A 319 -18.50 -0.11 -5.88
C PRO A 319 -19.75 0.50 -5.29
N LYS A 320 -20.79 -0.30 -5.03
CA LYS A 320 -21.79 0.06 -4.02
C LYS A 320 -21.08 -0.10 -2.67
N THR A 321 -21.01 0.96 -1.88
CA THR A 321 -20.44 0.88 -0.51
C THR A 321 -21.33 -0.05 0.32
N GLY A 322 -20.79 -1.20 0.71
CA GLY A 322 -21.36 -2.03 1.77
C GLY A 322 -21.27 -1.30 3.10
N THR A 323 -22.30 -1.46 3.93
CA THR A 323 -22.39 -0.93 5.30
C THR A 323 -21.80 -1.92 6.29
#